data_AF-A0A3B1ADH7-F1
#
_entry.id   AF-A0A3B1ADH7-F1
#
_cell.length_a   1.000
_cell.length_b   1.000
_cell.length_c   1.000
_cell.angle_alpha   90.00
_cell.angle_beta   90.00
_cell.angle_gamma   90.00
#
_symmetry.space_group_name_H-M   'P 1'
#
loop_
_entity.id
_entity.type
_entity.pdbx_description
1 polymer ?
#
loop_
_entity_poly.entity_id
_entity_poly.type
_entity_poly.pdbx_seq_one_letter_code
_entity_poly.pdbx_strand_id
1 'polypeptide(L)'
;MRNRKKHTLYIVLISSLSLFFLNSCSEDNAEKALKLALAELVSAVENKQYRSVTQKLTTHFRGNKRLNQQTMSALVFRYTLRHKFVKIYTVVNTIEVAKDKKEANMLFHTLLTGTKSTLPEHMRAFRVQSHWLKADNEWKIKEANWIEVQAQTVYPRIKNNAQI
;
A
#
# COMPACT_ATOMS: atom_id res chain seq x y z
N MET A 1 -52.05 8.59 -33.21
CA MET A 1 -51.76 8.15 -31.81
C MET A 1 -50.70 7.01 -31.70
N ARG A 2 -49.83 6.77 -32.70
CA ARG A 2 -48.94 5.58 -32.75
C ARG A 2 -47.47 5.81 -32.31
N ASN A 3 -46.99 7.06 -32.25
CA ASN A 3 -45.61 7.37 -31.86
C ASN A 3 -45.39 7.53 -30.34
N ARG A 4 -46.39 7.98 -29.56
CA ARG A 4 -46.23 8.17 -28.11
C ARG A 4 -45.85 6.88 -27.36
N LYS A 5 -46.42 5.73 -27.76
CA LYS A 5 -46.14 4.42 -27.16
C LYS A 5 -44.70 3.95 -27.37
N LYS A 6 -44.07 4.33 -28.50
CA LYS A 6 -42.67 3.97 -28.79
C LYS A 6 -41.69 4.75 -27.90
N HIS A 7 -41.96 6.03 -27.68
CA HIS A 7 -41.13 6.87 -26.80
C HIS A 7 -41.20 6.42 -25.35
N THR A 8 -42.39 6.02 -24.86
CA THR A 8 -42.55 5.47 -23.50
C THR A 8 -41.77 4.16 -23.33
N LEU A 9 -41.75 3.30 -24.36
CA LEU A 9 -41.04 2.02 -24.33
C LEU A 9 -39.50 2.20 -24.37
N TYR A 10 -39.01 3.18 -25.14
CA TYR A 10 -37.59 3.54 -25.17
C TYR A 10 -37.09 4.13 -23.84
N ILE A 11 -37.89 4.98 -23.19
CA ILE A 11 -37.52 5.59 -21.89
C ILE A 11 -37.40 4.52 -20.79
N VAL A 12 -38.30 3.54 -20.77
CA VAL A 12 -38.24 2.43 -19.79
C VAL A 12 -37.02 1.54 -20.05
N LEU A 13 -36.69 1.26 -21.32
CA LEU A 13 -35.51 0.46 -21.66
C LEU A 13 -34.18 1.16 -21.28
N ILE A 14 -34.09 2.47 -21.49
CA ILE A 14 -32.90 3.27 -21.13
C ILE A 14 -32.77 3.39 -19.60
N SER A 15 -33.88 3.56 -18.89
CA SER A 15 -33.91 3.58 -17.41
C SER A 15 -33.45 2.25 -16.81
N SER A 16 -33.84 1.11 -17.39
CA SER A 16 -33.47 -0.21 -16.90
C SER A 16 -31.99 -0.55 -17.12
N LEU A 17 -31.37 -0.01 -18.17
CA LEU A 17 -29.96 -0.26 -18.49
C LEU A 17 -29.01 0.55 -17.59
N SER A 18 -29.45 1.69 -17.08
CA SER A 18 -28.64 2.57 -16.22
C SER A 18 -28.41 1.98 -14.81
N LEU A 19 -29.34 1.16 -14.31
CA LEU A 19 -29.23 0.52 -12.98
C LEU A 19 -28.14 -0.56 -12.89
N PHE A 20 -27.72 -1.14 -14.02
CA PHE A 20 -26.67 -2.16 -14.03
C PHE A 20 -25.25 -1.61 -13.82
N PHE A 21 -25.01 -0.32 -14.07
CA PHE A 21 -23.67 0.28 -13.96
C PHE A 21 -23.25 0.66 -12.53
N LEU A 22 -24.15 0.56 -11.54
CA LEU A 22 -23.89 1.02 -10.17
C LEU A 22 -23.10 0.05 -9.29
N ASN A 23 -22.91 -1.21 -9.71
CA ASN A 23 -22.23 -2.21 -8.87
C ASN A 23 -20.69 -2.17 -8.99
N SER A 24 -20.12 -1.54 -10.02
CA SER A 24 -18.66 -1.51 -10.25
C SER A 24 -17.93 -0.40 -9.49
N CYS A 25 -18.63 0.65 -9.01
CA CYS A 25 -17.99 1.80 -8.36
C CYS A 25 -17.50 1.53 -6.92
N SER A 26 -17.85 0.37 -6.37
CA SER A 26 -17.62 0.06 -4.97
C SER A 26 -16.25 -0.56 -4.67
N GLU A 27 -15.61 -1.16 -5.67
CA GLU A 27 -14.26 -1.74 -5.59
C GLU A 27 -13.19 -0.63 -5.69
N ASP A 28 -13.36 0.28 -6.64
CA ASP A 28 -12.49 1.44 -6.85
C ASP A 28 -12.38 2.33 -5.59
N ASN A 29 -13.47 2.46 -4.83
CA ASN A 29 -13.47 3.20 -3.56
C ASN A 29 -12.64 2.49 -2.46
N ALA A 30 -12.73 1.16 -2.36
CA ALA A 30 -11.99 0.41 -1.34
C ALA A 30 -10.48 0.43 -1.61
N GLU A 31 -10.06 0.26 -2.87
CA GLU A 31 -8.66 0.38 -3.27
C GLU A 31 -8.10 1.77 -2.99
N LYS A 32 -8.85 2.83 -3.32
CA LYS A 32 -8.46 4.20 -3.05
C LYS A 32 -8.28 4.46 -1.56
N ALA A 33 -9.19 3.96 -0.73
CA ALA A 33 -9.09 4.05 0.72
C ALA A 33 -7.86 3.32 1.28
N LEU A 34 -7.51 2.15 0.72
CA LEU A 34 -6.30 1.41 1.09
C LEU A 34 -5.02 2.15 0.71
N LYS A 35 -4.96 2.72 -0.50
CA LYS A 35 -3.83 3.57 -0.94
C LYS A 35 -3.66 4.79 -0.03
N LEU A 36 -4.76 5.42 0.36
CA LEU A 36 -4.74 6.54 1.31
C LEU A 36 -4.25 6.10 2.69
N ALA A 37 -4.74 4.97 3.22
CA ALA A 37 -4.30 4.44 4.50
C ALA A 37 -2.80 4.11 4.53
N LEU A 38 -2.25 3.60 3.43
CA LEU A 38 -0.81 3.40 3.26
C LEU A 38 -0.05 4.72 3.25
N ALA A 39 -0.54 5.73 2.52
CA ALA A 39 0.07 7.06 2.48
C ALA A 39 0.06 7.74 3.85
N GLU A 40 -1.02 7.60 4.62
CA GLU A 40 -1.12 8.10 5.99
C GLU A 40 -0.13 7.40 6.93
N LEU A 41 0.02 6.08 6.80
CA LEU A 41 1.04 5.33 7.55
C LEU A 41 2.44 5.85 7.21
N VAL A 42 2.77 5.98 5.92
CA VAL A 42 4.06 6.52 5.46
C VAL A 42 4.31 7.91 6.05
N SER A 43 3.32 8.81 5.93
CA SER A 43 3.40 10.16 6.49
C SER A 43 3.61 10.15 8.00
N ALA A 44 2.92 9.27 8.74
CA ALA A 44 3.10 9.13 10.18
C ALA A 44 4.54 8.71 10.53
N VAL A 45 5.15 7.80 9.75
CA VAL A 45 6.55 7.40 9.94
C VAL A 45 7.50 8.56 9.67
N GLU A 46 7.37 9.24 8.53
CA GLU A 46 8.25 10.35 8.16
C GLU A 46 8.19 11.51 9.16
N ASN A 47 7.00 11.77 9.72
CA ASN A 47 6.76 12.82 10.71
C ASN A 47 6.98 12.36 12.17
N LYS A 48 7.54 11.16 12.38
CA LYS A 48 7.87 10.62 13.72
C LYS A 48 6.65 10.52 14.65
N GLN A 49 5.46 10.34 14.09
CA GLN A 49 4.20 10.26 14.83
C GLN A 49 3.95 8.83 15.31
N TYR A 50 4.63 8.44 16.39
CA TYR A 50 4.59 7.08 16.94
C TYR A 50 3.17 6.54 17.14
N ARG A 51 2.28 7.33 17.79
CA ARG A 51 0.91 6.92 18.08
C ARG A 51 0.12 6.63 16.79
N SER A 52 0.25 7.49 15.79
CA SER A 52 -0.41 7.34 14.49
C SER A 52 0.05 6.06 13.77
N VAL A 53 1.35 5.73 13.82
CA VAL A 53 1.87 4.47 13.29
C VAL A 53 1.24 3.26 14.00
N THR A 54 1.21 3.27 15.33
CA THR A 54 0.62 2.17 16.11
C THR A 54 -0.87 1.98 15.81
N GLN A 55 -1.63 3.06 15.62
CA GLN A 55 -3.07 3.02 15.30
C GLN A 55 -3.38 2.40 13.93
N LYS A 56 -2.44 2.45 12.99
CA LYS A 56 -2.57 1.79 11.67
C LYS A 56 -2.33 0.29 11.71
N LEU A 57 -1.88 -0.25 12.84
CA LEU A 57 -1.70 -1.68 13.06
C LEU A 57 -2.86 -2.20 13.91
N THR A 58 -3.32 -3.42 13.66
CA THR A 58 -4.28 -4.06 14.57
C THR A 58 -3.61 -4.45 15.89
N THR A 59 -4.40 -4.63 16.95
CA THR A 59 -3.94 -5.12 18.26
C THR A 59 -3.21 -6.47 18.16
N HIS A 60 -3.58 -7.30 17.18
CA HIS A 60 -2.99 -8.61 16.93
C HIS A 60 -2.02 -8.62 15.74
N PHE A 61 -1.44 -7.47 15.40
CA PHE A 61 -0.53 -7.34 14.27
C PHE A 61 0.63 -8.36 14.33
N ARG A 62 0.98 -8.92 13.17
CA ARG A 62 2.16 -9.79 12.98
C ARG A 62 3.03 -9.29 11.82
N GLY A 63 4.29 -8.96 12.12
CA GLY A 63 5.31 -8.59 11.15
C GLY A 63 6.37 -9.67 10.99
N ASN A 64 6.64 -10.15 9.77
CA ASN A 64 7.59 -11.25 9.51
C ASN A 64 7.42 -12.44 10.48
N LYS A 65 6.15 -12.78 10.79
CA LYS A 65 5.70 -13.81 11.76
C LYS A 65 6.08 -13.60 13.23
N ARG A 66 7.09 -12.77 13.55
CA ARG A 66 7.70 -12.65 14.89
C ARG A 66 7.49 -11.29 15.57
N LEU A 67 7.23 -10.23 14.82
CA LEU A 67 7.07 -8.89 15.34
C LEU A 67 5.61 -8.64 15.69
N ASN A 68 5.34 -8.18 16.90
CA ASN A 68 4.02 -7.70 17.30
C ASN A 68 3.91 -6.19 17.06
N GLN A 69 2.72 -5.63 17.33
CA GLN A 69 2.41 -4.20 17.13
C GLN A 69 3.42 -3.26 17.81
N GLN A 70 3.74 -3.54 19.08
CA GLN A 70 4.60 -2.71 19.91
C GLN A 70 6.05 -2.76 19.43
N THR A 71 6.60 -3.96 19.21
CA THR A 71 7.96 -4.14 18.71
C THR A 71 8.13 -3.55 17.32
N MET A 72 7.13 -3.70 16.43
CA MET A 72 7.16 -3.07 15.11
C MET A 72 7.20 -1.54 15.20
N SER A 73 6.30 -0.95 15.99
CA SER A 73 6.24 0.51 16.18
C SER A 73 7.55 1.03 16.78
N ALA A 74 8.11 0.33 17.77
CA ALA A 74 9.38 0.68 18.40
C ALA A 74 10.57 0.57 17.42
N LEU A 75 10.59 -0.44 16.54
CA LEU A 75 11.62 -0.58 15.50
C LEU A 75 11.58 0.60 14.52
N VAL A 76 10.39 0.98 14.06
CA VAL A 76 10.17 2.13 13.19
C VAL A 76 10.65 3.41 13.89
N PHE A 77 10.22 3.63 15.13
CA PHE A 77 10.60 4.83 15.87
C PHE A 77 12.12 4.92 16.11
N ARG A 78 12.75 3.81 16.52
CA ARG A 78 14.20 3.74 16.67
C ARG A 78 14.94 4.08 15.37
N TYR A 79 14.43 3.65 14.22
CA TYR A 79 14.99 4.03 12.93
C TYR A 79 14.86 5.54 12.67
N THR A 80 13.70 6.14 12.97
CA THR A 80 13.47 7.59 12.82
C THR A 80 14.23 8.48 13.81
N LEU A 81 14.62 7.95 14.97
CA LEU A 81 15.48 8.67 15.92
C LEU A 81 16.94 8.70 15.47
N ARG A 82 17.40 7.63 14.81
CA ARG A 82 18.78 7.53 14.31
C ARG A 82 19.06 8.48 13.14
N HIS A 83 18.03 8.82 12.37
CA HIS A 83 18.15 9.65 11.17
C HIS A 83 17.43 10.99 11.38
N LYS A 84 18.06 12.08 10.95
CA LYS A 84 17.44 13.41 11.00
C LYS A 84 16.24 13.45 10.08
N PHE A 85 16.43 12.97 8.85
CA PHE A 85 15.41 12.86 7.81
C PHE A 85 15.24 11.40 7.39
N VAL A 86 13.98 10.97 7.31
CA VAL A 86 13.57 9.68 6.77
C VAL A 86 12.61 9.94 5.63
N LYS A 87 12.80 9.28 4.49
CA LYS A 87 11.84 9.28 3.39
C LYS A 87 11.49 7.86 2.98
N ILE A 88 10.22 7.66 2.64
CA ILE A 88 9.67 6.38 2.23
C ILE A 88 8.93 6.58 0.92
N TYR A 89 9.47 6.01 -0.15
CA TYR A 89 8.79 5.98 -1.44
C TYR A 89 8.12 4.63 -1.60
N THR A 90 6.89 4.61 -2.08
CA THR A 90 6.11 3.37 -2.20
C THR A 90 5.48 3.25 -3.58
N VAL A 91 5.57 2.07 -4.17
CA VAL A 91 4.91 1.70 -5.43
C VAL A 91 4.01 0.52 -5.16
N VAL A 92 2.70 0.70 -5.28
CA VAL A 92 1.72 -0.37 -5.10
C VAL A 92 1.60 -1.17 -6.39
N ASN A 93 1.80 -2.48 -6.33
CA ASN A 93 1.72 -3.38 -7.48
C ASN A 93 0.34 -3.99 -7.62
N THR A 94 -0.23 -4.46 -6.51
CA THR A 94 -1.49 -5.21 -6.52
C THR A 94 -2.26 -4.91 -5.24
N ILE A 95 -3.57 -4.73 -5.39
CA ILE A 95 -4.54 -4.71 -4.29
C ILE A 95 -5.60 -5.75 -4.63
N GLU A 96 -5.91 -6.62 -3.68
CA GLU A 96 -6.97 -7.62 -3.79
C GLU A 96 -7.93 -7.40 -2.63
N VAL A 97 -9.11 -6.86 -2.92
CA VAL A 97 -10.14 -6.62 -1.89
C VAL A 97 -11.06 -7.84 -1.81
N ALA A 98 -11.30 -8.34 -0.61
CA ALA A 98 -12.25 -9.43 -0.40
C ALA A 98 -13.67 -9.02 -0.80
N LYS A 99 -14.51 -9.99 -1.19
CA LYS A 99 -15.89 -9.72 -1.66
C LYS A 99 -16.74 -8.96 -0.64
N ASP A 100 -16.51 -9.17 0.64
CA ASP A 100 -17.22 -8.50 1.73
C ASP A 100 -16.69 -7.10 2.06
N LYS A 101 -15.58 -6.69 1.42
CA LYS A 101 -14.87 -5.42 1.59
C LYS A 101 -14.42 -5.15 3.03
N LYS A 102 -14.22 -6.20 3.82
CA LYS A 102 -13.68 -6.11 5.18
C LYS A 102 -12.22 -6.49 5.26
N GLU A 103 -11.71 -7.19 4.25
CA GLU A 103 -10.33 -7.61 4.18
C GLU A 103 -9.71 -7.23 2.84
N ALA A 104 -8.39 -7.03 2.83
CA ALA A 104 -7.66 -6.84 1.58
C ALA A 104 -6.21 -7.32 1.71
N ASN A 105 -5.66 -7.82 0.61
CA ASN A 105 -4.23 -8.07 0.46
C ASN A 105 -3.63 -6.97 -0.41
N MET A 106 -2.42 -6.53 -0.07
CA MET A 106 -1.69 -5.54 -0.84
C MET A 106 -0.23 -5.95 -0.98
N LEU A 107 0.25 -5.95 -2.23
CA LEU A 107 1.63 -6.11 -2.60
C LEU A 107 2.20 -4.76 -3.07
N PHE A 108 3.29 -4.31 -2.44
CA PHE A 108 3.96 -3.07 -2.82
C PHE A 108 5.47 -3.16 -2.62
N HIS A 109 6.19 -2.30 -3.32
CA HIS A 109 7.62 -2.07 -3.10
C HIS A 109 7.82 -0.77 -2.37
N THR A 110 8.80 -0.72 -1.48
CA THR A 110 9.14 0.48 -0.73
C THR A 110 10.64 0.74 -0.75
N LEU A 111 11.00 2.01 -0.92
CA LEU A 111 12.37 2.51 -0.79
C LEU A 111 12.46 3.37 0.46
N LEU A 112 13.18 2.88 1.44
CA LEU A 112 13.45 3.57 2.70
C LEU A 112 14.80 4.27 2.61
N THR A 113 14.81 5.58 2.84
CA THR A 113 16.04 6.36 2.93
C THR A 113 16.19 6.99 4.32
N GLY A 114 17.43 7.16 4.74
CA GLY A 114 17.79 7.80 6.01
C GLY A 114 19.06 8.62 5.87
N THR A 115 19.07 9.81 6.46
CA THR A 115 20.26 10.67 6.50
C THR A 115 20.36 11.49 7.78
N LYS A 116 21.60 11.84 8.14
CA LYS A 116 21.91 12.86 9.15
C LYS A 116 22.20 14.24 8.53
N SER A 117 22.43 14.29 7.21
CA SER A 117 22.81 15.48 6.43
C SER A 117 21.86 15.68 5.23
N THR A 118 22.30 16.38 4.18
CA THR A 118 21.50 16.71 2.99
C THR A 118 21.32 15.53 2.02
N LEU A 119 22.28 14.60 1.97
CA LEU A 119 22.24 13.43 1.07
C LEU A 119 21.94 12.14 1.84
N PRO A 120 21.12 11.21 1.28
CA PRO A 120 20.90 9.88 1.85
C PRO A 120 22.20 9.09 2.03
N GLU A 121 22.47 8.66 3.27
CA GLU A 121 23.60 7.75 3.58
C GLU A 121 23.17 6.29 3.55
N HIS A 122 21.90 6.03 3.85
CA HIS A 122 21.32 4.70 3.89
C HIS A 122 20.11 4.63 2.96
N MET A 123 20.09 3.62 2.10
CA MET A 123 18.98 3.32 1.21
C MET A 123 18.72 1.82 1.21
N ARG A 124 17.48 1.42 1.44
CA ARG A 124 17.07 0.01 1.47
C ARG A 124 15.75 -0.14 0.73
N ALA A 125 15.68 -1.11 -0.17
CA ALA A 125 14.47 -1.44 -0.91
C ALA A 125 13.85 -2.71 -0.32
N PHE A 126 12.52 -2.74 -0.23
CA PHE A 126 11.79 -3.92 0.23
C PHE A 126 10.62 -4.23 -0.69
N ARG A 127 10.34 -5.53 -0.84
CA ARG A 127 9.07 -6.03 -1.34
C ARG A 127 8.23 -6.40 -0.13
N VAL A 128 7.03 -5.83 -0.03
CA VAL A 128 6.14 -5.98 1.13
C VAL A 128 4.82 -6.59 0.67
N GLN A 129 4.43 -7.69 1.31
CA GLN A 129 3.09 -8.26 1.23
C GLN A 129 2.37 -7.99 2.54
N SER A 130 1.17 -7.43 2.47
CA SER A 130 0.41 -7.02 3.64
C SER A 130 -1.04 -7.46 3.55
N HIS A 131 -1.62 -7.75 4.70
CA HIS A 131 -3.02 -8.12 4.86
C HIS A 131 -3.69 -7.14 5.82
N TRP A 132 -4.80 -6.57 5.36
CA TRP A 132 -5.50 -5.45 5.95
C TRP A 132 -6.90 -5.85 6.38
N LEU A 133 -7.34 -5.31 7.51
CA LEU A 133 -8.71 -5.42 8.00
C LEU A 133 -9.35 -4.03 8.06
N LYS A 134 -10.62 -3.97 7.72
CA LYS A 134 -11.46 -2.78 7.89
C LYS A 134 -12.13 -2.84 9.27
N ALA A 135 -11.81 -1.89 10.14
CA ALA A 135 -12.40 -1.75 11.47
C ALA A 135 -12.81 -0.28 11.67
N ASP A 136 -14.05 -0.02 12.10
CA ASP A 136 -14.58 1.33 12.32
C ASP A 136 -14.41 2.26 11.10
N ASN A 137 -14.59 1.69 9.90
CA ASN A 137 -14.38 2.35 8.61
C ASN A 137 -12.92 2.76 8.30
N GLU A 138 -11.96 2.31 9.09
CA GLU A 138 -10.53 2.50 8.86
C GLU A 138 -9.85 1.19 8.45
N TRP A 139 -8.88 1.28 7.54
CA TRP A 139 -8.03 0.15 7.17
C TRP A 139 -6.82 0.07 8.10
N LYS A 140 -6.62 -1.12 8.69
CA LYS A 140 -5.51 -1.42 9.60
C LYS A 140 -4.79 -2.69 9.16
N ILE A 141 -3.47 -2.71 9.33
CA ILE A 141 -2.64 -3.86 8.96
C ILE A 141 -2.74 -4.92 10.05
N LYS A 142 -3.17 -6.12 9.68
CA LYS A 142 -3.15 -7.31 10.55
C LYS A 142 -1.88 -8.11 10.38
N GLU A 143 -1.38 -8.23 9.16
CA GLU A 143 -0.13 -8.94 8.89
C GLU A 143 0.69 -8.22 7.83
N ALA A 144 2.01 -8.22 7.98
CA ALA A 144 2.93 -7.79 6.95
C ALA A 144 4.17 -8.67 6.92
N ASN A 145 4.57 -9.10 5.73
CA ASN A 145 5.79 -9.82 5.48
C ASN A 145 6.61 -9.07 4.44
N TRP A 146 7.92 -8.97 4.65
CA TRP A 146 8.81 -8.24 3.74
C TRP A 146 10.15 -8.91 3.58
N ILE A 147 10.71 -8.75 2.39
CA ILE A 147 12.07 -9.15 2.04
C ILE A 147 12.82 -7.93 1.51
N GLU A 148 14.10 -7.82 1.82
CA GLU A 148 14.96 -6.79 1.25
C GLU A 148 15.28 -7.15 -0.20
N VAL A 149 15.07 -6.20 -1.09
CA VAL A 149 15.41 -6.31 -2.51
C VAL A 149 16.82 -5.78 -2.66
N GLN A 150 17.75 -6.67 -2.97
CA GLN A 150 19.12 -6.26 -3.29
C GLN A 150 19.15 -5.70 -4.71
N ALA A 151 19.81 -4.55 -4.89
CA ALA A 151 20.16 -4.09 -6.22
C ALA A 151 21.17 -5.08 -6.79
N GLN A 152 20.74 -5.92 -7.73
CA GLN A 152 21.66 -6.79 -8.45
C GLN A 152 22.61 -5.89 -9.23
N THR A 153 23.87 -5.81 -8.80
CA THR A 153 24.89 -4.99 -9.45
C THR A 153 25.14 -5.54 -10.85
N VAL A 154 24.53 -4.92 -11.87
CA VAL A 154 24.87 -5.14 -13.27
C VAL A 154 26.17 -4.37 -13.55
N TYR A 155 27.30 -4.91 -13.10
CA TYR A 155 28.56 -4.64 -13.78
C TYR A 155 28.74 -5.75 -14.82
N PRO A 156 28.64 -5.46 -16.14
CA PRO A 156 29.12 -6.43 -17.10
C PRO A 156 30.61 -6.64 -16.83
N ARG A 157 30.98 -7.87 -16.48
CA ARG A 157 32.38 -8.29 -16.45
C ARG A 157 32.90 -8.12 -17.88
N ILE A 158 33.60 -7.03 -18.16
CA ILE A 158 34.37 -6.88 -19.39
C ILE A 158 35.36 -8.04 -19.38
N LYS A 159 35.07 -9.10 -20.14
CA LYS A 159 36.06 -10.14 -20.41
C LYS A 159 37.09 -9.49 -21.30
N ASN A 160 38.23 -9.10 -20.71
CA ASN A 160 39.41 -8.78 -21.48
C ASN A 160 39.82 -10.05 -22.23
N ASN A 161 39.39 -10.16 -23.49
CA ASN A 161 40.02 -11.05 -24.44
C ASN A 161 41.34 -10.40 -24.85
N ALA A 162 42.35 -10.50 -23.99
CA ALA A 162 43.73 -10.42 -24.43
C ALA A 162 44.02 -11.72 -25.17
N GLN A 163 43.88 -11.71 -26.50
CA GLN A 163 44.48 -12.73 -27.35
C GLN A 163 45.98 -12.42 -27.42
N ILE A 164 46.79 -13.34 -26.90
CA ILE A 164 48.19 -13.53 -27.28
C ILE A 164 48.21 -14.82 -28.10
#